data_AF-A0A7R9H8T2-F1
#
_entry.id   AF-A0A7R9H8T2-F1
#
_cell.length_a   1.000
_cell.length_b   1.000
_cell.length_c   1.000
_cell.angle_alpha   90.00
_cell.angle_beta   90.00
_cell.angle_gamma   90.00
#
_symmetry.space_group_name_H-M   'P 1'
#
loop_
_entity.id
_entity.type
_entity.pdbx_description
1 polymer ?
#
loop_
_entity_poly.entity_id
_entity_poly.type
_entity_poly.pdbx_seq_one_letter_code
_entity_poly.pdbx_strand_id
1 'polypeptide(L)'
;MMVYRAFRNNRKRRLKLVHMSINLLAFIIAVVALQAAFDSHNNKKIPNIYSLHSWLGLGAVIIFAAQLANALVVLSSTAEDGEIEVRISWVFGFVAFLFPELNASIRSAMMPVHIFFGLLAFVLSVATALIGLTEKAIFVR
;
A
#
# COMPACT_ATOMS: atom_id res chain seq x y z
N MET A 1 2.17 7.54 -5.41
CA MET A 1 1.66 7.58 -6.81
C MET A 1 2.52 8.36 -7.80
N MET A 2 3.00 9.59 -7.51
CA MET A 2 3.61 10.46 -8.56
C MET A 2 5.13 10.34 -8.80
N VAL A 3 5.83 9.43 -8.12
CA VAL A 3 7.30 9.29 -8.18
C VAL A 3 7.83 9.17 -9.62
N TYR A 4 7.18 8.37 -10.47
CA TYR A 4 7.60 8.17 -11.86
C TYR A 4 7.42 9.40 -12.75
N ARG A 5 6.47 10.28 -12.42
CA ARG A 5 6.22 11.52 -13.15
C ARG A 5 7.17 12.63 -12.68
N ALA A 6 7.36 12.73 -11.37
CA ALA A 6 8.25 13.72 -10.76
C ALA A 6 9.72 13.54 -11.19
N PHE A 7 10.16 12.30 -11.36
CA PHE A 7 11.56 11.97 -11.63
C PHE A 7 11.75 11.22 -12.94
N ARG A 8 11.10 11.68 -14.02
CA ARG A 8 11.07 10.99 -15.33
C ARG A 8 12.46 10.66 -15.92
N ASN A 9 13.47 11.46 -15.60
CA ASN A 9 14.82 11.35 -16.17
C ASN A 9 15.74 10.37 -15.42
N ASN A 10 15.25 9.73 -14.36
CA ASN A 10 16.03 8.79 -13.56
C ASN A 10 15.88 7.35 -14.06
N ARG A 11 16.84 6.48 -13.70
CA ARG A 11 16.78 5.05 -14.00
C ARG A 11 15.50 4.43 -13.44
N LYS A 12 14.73 3.73 -14.29
CA LYS A 12 13.45 3.09 -13.92
C LYS A 12 13.55 2.19 -12.68
N ARG A 13 14.67 1.47 -12.50
CA ARG A 13 14.93 0.64 -11.31
C ARG A 13 14.96 1.46 -10.02
N ARG A 14 15.58 2.65 -10.03
CA ARG A 14 15.60 3.55 -8.85
C ARG A 14 14.20 4.06 -8.52
N LEU A 15 13.42 4.42 -9.54
CA LEU A 15 12.04 4.88 -9.36
C LEU A 15 11.13 3.80 -8.78
N LYS A 16 11.29 2.54 -9.21
CA LYS A 16 10.62 1.37 -8.64
C LYS A 16 10.90 1.20 -7.15
N LEU A 17 12.18 1.22 -6.78
CA LEU A 17 12.60 1.07 -5.39
C LEU A 17 12.06 2.19 -4.50
N VAL A 18 12.19 3.45 -4.94
CA VAL A 18 11.67 4.61 -4.20
C VAL A 18 10.14 4.55 -4.06
N HIS A 19 9.44 4.16 -5.12
CA HIS A 19 7.98 3.98 -5.06
C HIS A 19 7.60 2.91 -4.03
N MET A 20 8.27 1.75 -4.05
CA MET A 20 8.00 0.69 -3.07
C MET A 20 8.33 1.09 -1.64
N SER A 21 9.49 1.72 -1.41
CA SER A 21 9.92 2.09 -0.06
C SER A 21 8.96 3.09 0.60
N ILE A 22 8.49 4.08 -0.16
CA ILE A 22 7.53 5.07 0.35
C ILE A 22 6.17 4.43 0.63
N ASN A 23 5.68 3.54 -0.24
CA ASN A 23 4.40 2.87 0.00
C ASN A 23 4.47 1.87 1.17
N LEU A 24 5.59 1.17 1.33
CA LEU A 24 5.80 0.29 2.48
C LEU A 24 5.81 1.08 3.80
N LEU A 25 6.53 2.20 3.83
CA LEU A 25 6.53 3.09 4.99
C LEU A 25 5.12 3.62 5.31
N ALA A 26 4.37 4.05 4.29
CA ALA A 26 2.99 4.49 4.45
C ALA A 26 2.08 3.38 5.02
N PHE A 27 2.28 2.13 4.59
CA PHE A 27 1.53 0.99 5.12
C PHE A 27 1.85 0.71 6.60
N ILE A 28 3.12 0.75 7.00
CA ILE A 28 3.53 0.61 8.40
C ILE A 28 2.85 1.67 9.27
N ILE A 29 2.87 2.93 8.82
CA ILE A 29 2.21 4.04 9.52
C ILE A 29 0.69 3.77 9.63
N ALA A 30 0.05 3.29 8.57
CA ALA A 30 -1.37 2.98 8.57
C ALA A 30 -1.73 1.85 9.56
N VAL A 31 -0.91 0.81 9.67
CA VAL A 31 -1.11 -0.27 10.64
C VAL A 31 -0.98 0.23 12.08
N VAL A 32 0.04 1.04 12.37
CA VAL A 32 0.21 1.65 13.71
C VAL A 32 -0.97 2.57 14.05
N ALA A 33 -1.43 3.37 13.09
CA ALA A 33 -2.60 4.24 13.26
C ALA A 33 -3.88 3.44 13.53
N LEU A 34 -4.07 2.31 12.83
CA LEU A 34 -5.20 1.41 13.06
C LEU A 34 -5.14 0.79 14.45
N GLN A 35 -3.96 0.28 14.86
CA GLN A 35 -3.76 -0.25 16.22
C GLN A 35 -4.11 0.80 17.28
N ALA A 36 -3.61 2.02 17.13
CA ALA A 36 -3.91 3.12 18.05
C ALA A 36 -5.42 3.45 18.11
N ALA A 37 -6.15 3.32 17.00
CA ALA A 37 -7.59 3.54 16.96
C ALA A 37 -8.35 2.47 17.75
N PHE A 38 -8.03 1.18 17.55
CA PHE A 38 -8.60 0.08 18.32
C PHE A 38 -8.26 0.18 19.81
N ASP A 39 -6.99 0.48 20.14
CA ASP A 39 -6.55 0.64 21.52
C ASP A 39 -7.30 1.80 22.21
N SER A 40 -7.54 2.92 21.50
CA SER A 40 -8.34 4.03 22.04
C SER A 40 -9.79 3.65 22.31
N HIS A 41 -10.41 2.79 21.49
CA HIS A 41 -11.78 2.34 21.70
C HIS A 41 -11.87 1.33 22.85
N ASN A 42 -10.94 0.38 22.90
CA ASN A 42 -10.86 -0.64 23.94
C ASN A 42 -10.66 -0.01 25.32
N ASN A 43 -9.75 0.98 25.43
CA ASN A 43 -9.52 1.71 26.67
C ASN A 43 -10.75 2.51 27.15
N LYS A 44 -11.60 2.97 26.23
CA LYS A 44 -12.84 3.71 26.53
C LYS A 44 -14.08 2.82 26.58
N LYS A 45 -13.93 1.50 26.35
CA LYS A 45 -15.04 0.52 26.25
C LYS A 45 -16.11 0.91 25.22
N ILE A 46 -15.69 1.52 24.11
CA ILE A 46 -16.57 1.87 23.00
C ILE A 46 -16.56 0.69 22.02
N PRO A 47 -17.71 0.27 21.45
CA PRO A 47 -17.73 -0.77 20.43
C PRO A 47 -16.87 -0.39 19.22
N ASN A 48 -16.22 -1.36 18.61
CA ASN A 48 -15.37 -1.15 17.43
C ASN A 48 -16.18 -1.28 16.12
N ILE A 49 -15.67 -0.68 15.04
CA ILE A 49 -16.13 -0.88 13.64
C ILE A 49 -17.64 -0.70 13.41
N TYR A 50 -18.26 0.31 14.03
CA TYR A 50 -19.68 0.61 13.81
C TYR A 50 -19.91 1.83 12.90
N SER A 51 -18.91 2.69 12.70
CA SER A 51 -19.04 3.91 11.88
C SER A 51 -18.69 3.65 10.41
N LEU A 52 -19.28 4.44 9.51
CA LEU A 52 -18.96 4.38 8.07
C LEU A 52 -17.47 4.67 7.82
N HIS A 53 -16.88 5.61 8.57
CA HIS A 53 -15.44 5.87 8.54
C HIS A 53 -14.61 4.60 8.79
N SER A 54 -15.00 3.80 9.79
CA SER A 54 -14.28 2.59 10.17
C SER A 54 -14.37 1.48 9.11
N TRP A 55 -15.54 1.31 8.47
CA TRP A 55 -15.73 0.35 7.36
C TRP A 55 -14.92 0.73 6.12
N LEU A 56 -15.00 2.00 5.70
CA LEU A 56 -14.23 2.50 4.55
C LEU A 56 -12.72 2.48 4.82
N GLY A 57 -12.30 2.83 6.04
CA GLY A 57 -10.91 2.79 6.45
C GLY A 57 -10.33 1.39 6.46
N LEU A 58 -11.06 0.41 7.02
CA LEU A 58 -10.64 -0.99 6.99
C LEU A 58 -10.54 -1.51 5.55
N GLY A 59 -11.54 -1.22 4.72
CA GLY A 59 -11.52 -1.57 3.29
C GLY A 59 -10.32 -0.97 2.56
N ALA A 60 -10.01 0.31 2.81
CA ALA A 60 -8.85 0.97 2.22
C ALA A 60 -7.52 0.33 2.65
N VAL A 61 -7.37 -0.05 3.94
CA VAL A 61 -6.17 -0.74 4.44
C VAL A 61 -6.02 -2.13 3.81
N ILE A 62 -7.10 -2.89 3.66
CA ILE A 62 -7.09 -4.21 3.01
C ILE A 62 -6.71 -4.09 1.53
N ILE A 63 -7.32 -3.16 0.79
CA ILE A 63 -6.99 -2.90 -0.61
C ILE A 63 -5.52 -2.46 -0.73
N PHE A 64 -5.04 -1.60 0.18
CA PHE A 64 -3.65 -1.14 0.14
C PHE A 64 -2.65 -2.27 0.43
N ALA A 65 -2.96 -3.19 1.35
CA ALA A 65 -2.15 -4.38 1.61
C ALA A 65 -2.09 -5.31 0.38
N ALA A 66 -3.25 -5.61 -0.23
CA ALA A 66 -3.32 -6.39 -1.46
C ALA A 66 -2.55 -5.73 -2.62
N GLN A 67 -2.63 -4.41 -2.71
CA GLN A 67 -1.91 -3.61 -3.70
C GLN A 67 -0.40 -3.66 -3.51
N LEU A 68 0.09 -3.69 -2.27
CA LEU A 68 1.52 -3.85 -1.95
C LEU A 68 2.02 -5.24 -2.37
N ALA A 69 1.21 -6.29 -2.19
CA ALA A 69 1.52 -7.64 -2.67
C ALA A 69 1.58 -7.70 -4.21
N ASN A 70 0.59 -7.13 -4.90
CA ASN A 70 0.60 -7.01 -6.36
C ASN A 70 1.82 -6.22 -6.88
N ALA A 71 2.24 -5.18 -6.17
CA ALA A 71 3.43 -4.39 -6.52
C ALA A 71 4.72 -5.21 -6.44
N LEU A 72 4.82 -6.10 -5.44
CA LEU A 72 5.99 -6.97 -5.24
C LEU A 72 6.10 -8.02 -6.37
N VAL A 73 4.98 -8.57 -6.82
CA VAL A 73 4.90 -9.47 -7.99
C VAL A 73 5.35 -8.76 -9.28
N VAL A 74 4.97 -7.49 -9.46
CA VAL A 74 5.43 -6.68 -10.62
C VAL A 74 6.93 -6.36 -10.52
N LEU A 75 7.51 -6.34 -9.33
CA LEU A 75 8.94 -6.05 -9.11
C LEU A 75 9.84 -7.28 -9.36
N SER A 76 9.48 -8.45 -8.84
CA SER A 76 10.30 -9.68 -8.93
C SER A 76 10.60 -10.09 -10.37
N SER A 77 9.67 -9.81 -11.30
CA SER A 77 9.81 -10.10 -12.75
C SER A 77 10.71 -9.13 -13.54
N THR A 78 11.46 -8.24 -12.88
CA THR A 78 12.37 -7.28 -13.56
C THR A 78 13.83 -7.38 -13.16
N ALA A 79 14.22 -8.51 -12.58
CA ALA A 79 15.60 -8.81 -12.20
C ALA A 79 16.34 -9.63 -13.28
N GLU A 80 16.33 -9.17 -14.54
CA GLU A 80 17.13 -9.80 -15.61
C GLU A 80 18.48 -9.12 -15.88
N ASP A 81 18.74 -7.92 -15.34
CA ASP A 81 19.97 -7.20 -15.67
C ASP A 81 20.98 -7.29 -14.50
N GLY A 82 21.85 -8.29 -14.60
CA GLY A 82 22.83 -8.74 -13.62
C GLY A 82 23.95 -7.76 -13.26
N GLU A 83 23.61 -6.59 -12.71
CA GLU A 83 24.55 -5.85 -11.86
C GLU A 83 23.91 -5.30 -10.57
N ILE A 84 24.65 -5.54 -9.48
CA ILE A 84 24.44 -5.12 -8.09
C ILE A 84 23.42 -5.97 -7.30
N GLU A 85 23.93 -7.11 -6.82
CA GLU A 85 23.96 -7.54 -5.42
C GLU A 85 22.84 -6.99 -4.52
N VAL A 86 21.65 -7.58 -4.67
CA VAL A 86 20.87 -8.30 -3.66
C VAL A 86 21.35 -8.22 -2.18
N ARG A 87 21.60 -7.02 -1.62
CA ARG A 87 21.87 -6.83 -0.17
C ARG A 87 20.66 -6.41 0.68
N ILE A 88 19.46 -6.39 0.09
CA ILE A 88 18.18 -6.12 0.79
C ILE A 88 17.27 -7.37 0.79
N SER A 89 17.83 -8.54 0.44
CA SER A 89 17.04 -9.68 -0.04
C SER A 89 16.37 -10.55 1.01
N TRP A 90 16.64 -10.40 2.29
CA TRP A 90 16.07 -11.35 3.25
C TRP A 90 14.56 -11.13 3.48
N VAL A 91 14.08 -9.89 3.46
CA VAL A 91 12.66 -9.59 3.71
C VAL A 91 11.83 -9.63 2.41
N PHE A 92 12.37 -9.14 1.30
CA PHE A 92 11.68 -9.16 -0.01
C PHE A 92 11.89 -10.47 -0.78
N GLY A 93 13.00 -11.17 -0.51
CA GLY A 93 13.33 -12.43 -1.15
C GLY A 93 12.42 -13.57 -0.73
N PHE A 94 11.92 -13.62 0.51
CA PHE A 94 11.03 -14.71 0.95
C PHE A 94 9.72 -14.78 0.16
N VAL A 95 9.16 -13.63 -0.23
CA VAL A 95 7.95 -13.58 -1.07
C VAL A 95 8.29 -13.76 -2.55
N ALA A 96 9.47 -13.30 -3.00
CA ALA A 96 9.95 -13.55 -4.35
C ALA A 96 10.34 -15.02 -4.59
N PHE A 97 10.78 -15.75 -3.55
CA PHE A 97 11.17 -17.16 -3.62
C PHE A 97 9.98 -18.11 -3.79
N LEU A 98 8.78 -17.69 -3.37
CA LEU A 98 7.57 -18.52 -3.45
C LEU A 98 6.95 -18.53 -4.86
N PHE A 99 7.30 -17.55 -5.71
CA PHE A 99 6.78 -17.42 -7.08
C PHE A 99 7.89 -16.97 -8.02
N PRO A 100 8.76 -17.88 -8.50
CA PRO A 100 10.01 -17.53 -9.14
C PRO A 100 9.81 -16.71 -10.42
N GLU A 101 8.81 -17.00 -11.25
CA GLU A 101 8.69 -16.38 -12.57
C GLU A 101 7.23 -16.30 -13.01
N LEU A 102 6.52 -15.24 -12.63
CA LEU A 102 5.22 -14.97 -13.25
C LEU A 102 5.43 -14.52 -14.70
N ASN A 103 4.93 -15.33 -15.63
CA ASN A 103 4.94 -15.10 -17.09
C ASN A 103 4.67 -13.62 -17.43
N ALA A 104 5.45 -13.05 -18.37
CA ALA A 104 5.30 -11.67 -18.85
C ALA A 104 3.85 -11.31 -19.25
N SER A 105 3.05 -12.30 -19.65
CA SER A 105 1.62 -12.17 -19.94
C SER A 105 0.81 -11.79 -18.70
N ILE A 106 1.05 -12.43 -17.56
CA ILE A 106 0.39 -12.13 -16.28
C ILE A 106 0.78 -10.71 -15.81
N ARG A 107 2.05 -10.32 -15.99
CA ARG A 107 2.51 -8.95 -15.69
C ARG A 107 1.74 -7.89 -16.48
N SER A 108 1.57 -8.11 -17.78
CA SER A 108 0.83 -7.19 -18.64
C SER A 108 -0.65 -7.10 -18.22
N ALA A 109 -1.25 -8.22 -17.82
CA ALA A 109 -2.62 -8.27 -17.32
C ALA A 109 -2.79 -7.61 -15.94
N MET A 110 -1.79 -7.71 -15.06
CA MET A 110 -1.81 -7.13 -13.70
C MET A 110 -1.55 -5.62 -13.67
N MET A 111 -0.87 -5.06 -14.67
CA MET A 111 -0.56 -3.63 -14.70
C MET A 111 -1.80 -2.72 -14.65
N PRO A 112 -2.85 -2.90 -15.47
CA PRO A 112 -4.07 -2.09 -15.37
C PRO A 112 -4.78 -2.26 -14.02
N VAL A 113 -4.78 -3.48 -13.47
CA VAL A 113 -5.33 -3.80 -12.15
C VAL A 113 -4.61 -3.00 -11.07
N HIS A 114 -3.27 -3.00 -11.08
CA HIS A 114 -2.46 -2.23 -10.15
C HIS A 114 -2.76 -0.72 -10.27
N ILE A 115 -2.86 -0.16 -11.47
CA ILE A 115 -3.14 1.29 -11.61
C ILE A 115 -4.53 1.63 -11.07
N PHE A 116 -5.54 0.83 -11.42
CA PHE A 116 -6.92 1.06 -11.00
C PHE A 116 -7.08 0.99 -9.47
N PHE A 117 -6.66 -0.12 -8.85
CA PHE A 117 -6.78 -0.29 -7.40
C PHE A 117 -5.86 0.65 -6.61
N GLY A 118 -4.72 1.04 -7.19
CA GLY A 118 -3.86 2.07 -6.62
C GLY A 118 -4.55 3.43 -6.54
N LEU A 119 -5.21 3.85 -7.62
CA LEU A 119 -5.99 5.09 -7.62
C LEU A 119 -7.21 5.00 -6.70
N LEU A 120 -7.93 3.88 -6.74
CA LEU A 120 -9.09 3.64 -5.88
C LEU A 120 -8.72 3.73 -4.39
N ALA A 121 -7.64 3.07 -3.97
CA ALA A 121 -7.16 3.12 -2.59
C ALA A 121 -6.81 4.55 -2.16
N PHE A 122 -6.20 5.34 -3.06
CA PHE A 122 -5.90 6.75 -2.78
C PHE A 122 -7.19 7.57 -2.58
N VAL A 123 -8.16 7.46 -3.48
CA VAL A 123 -9.44 8.18 -3.35
C VAL A 123 -10.21 7.75 -2.09
N LEU A 124 -10.26 6.45 -1.81
CA LEU A 124 -10.89 5.93 -0.59
C LEU A 124 -10.20 6.43 0.68
N SER A 125 -8.87 6.54 0.70
CA SER A 125 -8.14 7.07 1.85
C SER A 125 -8.46 8.55 2.12
N VAL A 126 -8.59 9.36 1.07
CA VAL A 126 -8.99 10.77 1.19
C VAL A 126 -10.42 10.88 1.68
N ALA A 127 -11.36 10.12 1.09
CA ALA A 127 -12.75 10.09 1.51
C ALA A 127 -12.89 9.66 2.98
N THR A 128 -12.19 8.59 3.36
CA THR A 128 -12.15 8.09 4.74
C THR A 128 -11.64 9.16 5.70
N ALA A 129 -10.54 9.86 5.37
CA ALA A 129 -10.00 10.93 6.20
C ALA A 129 -11.00 12.08 6.39
N LEU A 130 -11.68 12.51 5.32
CA LEU A 130 -12.68 13.58 5.38
C LEU A 130 -13.91 13.19 6.23
N ILE A 131 -14.40 11.95 6.09
CA ILE A 131 -15.49 11.44 6.92
C ILE A 131 -15.05 11.37 8.39
N GLY A 132 -13.82 10.90 8.66
CA GLY A 132 -13.27 10.83 10.02
C GLY A 132 -13.12 12.21 10.69
N LEU A 133 -12.65 13.21 9.94
CA LEU A 133 -12.60 14.60 10.43
C LEU A 133 -13.99 15.15 10.74
N THR A 134 -14.97 14.83 9.90
CA THR A 134 -16.38 15.24 10.09
C THR A 134 -16.99 14.57 11.31
N GLU A 135 -16.81 13.25 11.49
CA GLU A 135 -17.24 12.51 12.69
C GLU A 135 -16.63 13.14 13.95
N LYS A 136 -15.32 13.42 13.95
CA LYS A 136 -14.66 14.07 15.10
C LYS A 136 -15.16 15.49 15.34
N ALA A 137 -15.41 16.29 14.31
CA ALA A 137 -15.94 17.64 14.46
C ALA A 137 -17.36 17.66 15.05
N ILE A 138 -18.19 16.66 14.72
CA ILE A 138 -19.54 16.52 15.26
C ILE A 138 -19.50 16.04 16.72
N PHE A 139 -18.65 15.08 17.06
CA PHE A 139 -18.60 14.49 18.41
C PHE A 139 -17.84 15.32 19.46
N VAL A 140 -17.01 16.29 19.03
CA VAL A 140 -16.29 17.21 19.95
C VAL A 140 -17.13 18.43 20.33
N ARG A 141 -18.26 18.65 19.65
CA ARG A 141 -19.21 19.71 19.95
C ARG A 141 -20.16 19.29 21.07
#